data_AF-A0A2E8WCF1-F1
#
_entry.id   AF-A0A2E8WCF1-F1
#
_cell.length_a   1.000
_cell.length_b   1.000
_cell.length_c   1.000
_cell.angle_alpha   90.00
_cell.angle_beta   90.00
_cell.angle_gamma   90.00
#
_symmetry.space_group_name_H-M   'P 1'
#
loop_
_entity.id
_entity.type
_entity.pdbx_description
1 polymer ?
#
loop_
_entity_poly.entity_id
_entity_poly.type
_entity_poly.pdbx_seq_one_letter_code
_entity_poly.pdbx_strand_id
1 'polypeptide(L)'
;MRVASHETLAELAPDRRGRVREAGVVFPDYLIHEESIEEPKREYWLRTVSSLKPGVTELYIHPAKASDALKQMTSYWHVRADEYKLFTNDPKMLAVLKKHDVKLIGWRALRDLQRGER
;
A
#
# COMPACT_ATOMS: atom_id res chain seq x y z
N MET A 1 2.28 -6.24 12.22
CA MET A 1 3.58 -6.54 11.57
C MET A 1 3.37 -6.53 10.06
N ARG A 2 4.32 -6.11 9.22
CA ARG A 2 4.21 -6.29 7.77
C ARG A 2 4.64 -7.71 7.41
N VAL A 3 3.85 -8.37 6.57
CA VAL A 3 4.18 -9.67 5.97
C VAL A 3 4.30 -9.47 4.47
N ALA A 4 5.28 -10.12 3.85
CA ALA A 4 5.52 -10.02 2.40
C ALA A 4 4.27 -10.39 1.58
N SER A 5 4.23 -9.98 0.31
CA SER A 5 3.07 -10.21 -0.56
C SER A 5 2.82 -11.71 -0.76
N HIS A 6 1.61 -12.06 -1.22
CA HIS A 6 1.31 -13.45 -1.56
C HIS A 6 2.22 -13.96 -2.68
N GLU A 7 2.51 -13.12 -3.68
CA GLU A 7 3.39 -13.44 -4.81
C GLU A 7 4.82 -13.73 -4.33
N THR A 8 5.41 -12.83 -3.52
CA THR A 8 6.75 -13.03 -2.97
C THR A 8 6.85 -14.31 -2.13
N LEU A 9 5.81 -14.64 -1.37
CA LEU A 9 5.84 -15.79 -0.48
C LEU A 9 5.49 -17.11 -1.17
N ALA A 10 4.80 -17.09 -2.31
CA ALA A 10 4.42 -18.30 -3.04
C ALA A 10 5.65 -19.17 -3.38
N GLU A 11 6.76 -18.53 -3.75
CA GLU A 11 8.01 -19.23 -4.11
C GLU A 11 8.95 -19.44 -2.92
N LEU A 12 9.00 -18.47 -1.99
CA LEU A 12 10.02 -18.46 -0.93
C LEU A 12 9.59 -19.17 0.36
N ALA A 13 8.31 -19.03 0.73
CA ALA A 13 7.77 -19.56 1.99
C ALA A 13 6.22 -19.53 1.98
N PRO A 14 5.55 -20.41 1.21
CA PRO A 14 4.11 -20.31 0.94
C PRO A 14 3.24 -20.34 2.21
N ASP A 15 3.67 -21.10 3.22
CA ASP A 15 2.94 -21.24 4.49
C ASP A 15 3.17 -20.08 5.47
N ARG A 16 4.07 -19.12 5.15
CA ARG A 16 4.50 -18.08 6.10
C ARG A 16 3.34 -17.24 6.60
N ARG A 17 2.40 -16.85 5.73
CA ARG A 17 1.22 -16.06 6.15
C ARG A 17 0.30 -16.88 7.07
N GLY A 18 0.14 -18.18 6.80
CA GLY A 18 -0.63 -19.10 7.65
C GLY A 18 -0.03 -19.20 9.05
N ARG A 19 1.27 -19.46 9.14
CA ARG A 19 2.00 -19.54 10.43
C ARG A 19 1.93 -18.26 11.25
N VAL A 20 1.95 -17.09 10.60
CA VAL A 20 1.80 -15.80 11.30
C VAL A 20 0.38 -15.64 11.85
N ARG A 21 -0.65 -16.08 11.11
CA ARG A 21 -2.04 -16.10 11.59
C ARG A 21 -2.21 -17.07 12.76
N GLU A 22 -1.66 -18.28 12.67
CA GLU A 22 -1.69 -19.29 13.74
C GLU A 22 -1.03 -18.78 15.03
N ALA A 23 0.02 -17.96 14.91
CA ALA A 23 0.66 -17.30 16.04
C ALA A 23 -0.18 -16.14 16.64
N GLY A 24 -1.39 -15.89 16.14
CA GLY A 24 -2.28 -14.83 16.61
C GLY A 24 -1.80 -13.41 16.27
N VAL A 25 -0.94 -13.26 15.26
CA VAL A 25 -0.44 -11.94 14.85
C VAL A 25 -1.36 -11.34 13.79
N VAL A 26 -1.83 -10.12 14.03
CA VAL A 26 -2.63 -9.30 13.12
C VAL A 26 -1.70 -8.58 12.12
N PHE A 27 -2.02 -8.71 10.83
CA PHE A 27 -1.31 -8.08 9.71
C PHE A 27 -2.25 -7.87 8.52
N PRO A 28 -1.89 -6.98 7.56
CA PRO A 28 -2.67 -6.78 6.34
C PRO A 28 -2.86 -8.06 5.53
N ASP A 29 -4.02 -8.24 4.92
CA ASP A 29 -4.31 -9.35 4.01
C ASP A 29 -3.48 -9.25 2.74
N TYR A 30 -3.31 -8.05 2.20
CA TYR A 30 -2.56 -7.82 0.97
C TYR A 30 -1.46 -6.79 1.21
N LEU A 31 -0.30 -7.00 0.58
CA LEU A 31 0.76 -6.01 0.48
C LEU A 31 1.00 -5.76 -1.00
N ILE A 32 0.81 -4.52 -1.43
CA ILE A 32 1.17 -4.05 -2.77
C ILE A 32 2.46 -3.25 -2.60
N HIS A 33 3.56 -3.92 -2.91
CA HIS A 33 4.92 -3.36 -2.78
C HIS A 33 5.49 -2.91 -4.11
N GLU A 34 5.12 -3.57 -5.19
CA GLU A 34 5.66 -3.31 -6.51
C GLU A 34 4.77 -2.33 -7.26
N GLU A 35 5.40 -1.58 -8.15
CA GLU A 35 4.74 -0.69 -9.07
C GLU A 35 5.17 -1.05 -10.49
N SER A 36 4.27 -0.94 -11.46
CA SER A 36 4.64 -1.15 -12.87
C SER A 36 5.74 -0.16 -13.28
N ILE A 37 6.74 -0.67 -14.00
CA ILE A 37 7.82 0.12 -14.61
C ILE A 37 7.38 0.62 -16.00
N GLU A 38 6.47 -0.11 -16.65
CA GLU A 38 6.02 0.14 -18.03
C GLU A 38 4.81 1.07 -18.09
N GLU A 39 3.96 1.06 -17.06
CA GLU A 39 2.76 1.90 -16.99
C GLU A 39 3.07 3.22 -16.26
N PRO A 40 2.55 4.36 -16.74
CA PRO A 40 2.55 5.60 -15.97
C PRO A 40 1.99 5.40 -14.55
N LYS A 41 2.71 5.90 -13.55
CA LYS A 41 2.43 5.62 -12.13
C LYS A 41 1.02 6.02 -11.69
N ARG A 42 0.51 7.11 -12.25
CA ARG A 42 -0.83 7.60 -11.96
C ARG A 42 -1.90 6.59 -12.38
N GLU A 43 -1.80 6.08 -13.60
CA GLU A 43 -2.71 5.11 -14.18
C GLU A 43 -2.60 3.76 -13.45
N TYR A 44 -1.37 3.31 -13.16
CA TYR A 44 -1.09 2.13 -12.35
C TYR A 44 -1.85 2.18 -11.02
N TRP A 45 -1.67 3.26 -10.25
CA TRP A 45 -2.26 3.38 -8.93
C TRP A 45 -3.78 3.52 -8.97
N LEU A 46 -4.33 4.25 -9.94
CA LEU A 46 -5.79 4.33 -10.11
C LEU A 46 -6.41 2.96 -10.43
N ARG A 47 -5.77 2.19 -11.31
CA ARG A 47 -6.21 0.83 -11.65
C ARG A 47 -6.11 -0.08 -10.43
N THR A 48 -4.98 -0.07 -9.74
CA THR A 48 -4.72 -0.86 -8.54
C THR A 48 -5.75 -0.60 -7.44
N VAL A 49 -6.04 0.67 -7.12
CA VAL A 49 -7.04 1.02 -6.10
C VAL A 49 -8.46 0.64 -6.54
N SER A 50 -8.75 0.73 -7.84
CA SER A 50 -10.04 0.30 -8.39
C SER A 50 -10.25 -1.23 -8.36
N SER A 51 -9.16 -2.00 -8.26
CA SER A 51 -9.17 -3.47 -8.26
C SER A 51 -8.85 -4.10 -6.90
N LEU A 52 -8.94 -3.33 -5.80
CA LEU A 52 -8.70 -3.87 -4.46
C LEU A 52 -9.67 -5.01 -4.15
N LYS A 53 -9.13 -6.06 -3.54
CA LYS A 53 -9.92 -7.19 -3.02
C LYS A 53 -10.46 -6.85 -1.62
N PRO A 54 -11.59 -7.43 -1.20
CA PRO A 54 -12.07 -7.32 0.18
C PRO A 54 -11.00 -7.76 1.18
N GLY A 55 -10.85 -7.00 2.27
CA GLY A 55 -9.83 -7.21 3.32
C GLY A 55 -9.00 -5.95 3.58
N VAL A 56 -7.92 -6.10 4.34
CA VAL A 56 -6.98 -5.01 4.63
C VAL A 56 -5.82 -5.05 3.64
N THR A 57 -5.69 -4.01 2.81
CA THR A 57 -4.55 -3.86 1.90
C THR A 57 -3.59 -2.79 2.41
N GLU A 58 -2.30 -3.11 2.44
CA GLU A 58 -1.22 -2.14 2.62
C GLU A 58 -0.64 -1.77 1.25
N LEU A 59 -0.67 -0.48 0.92
CA LEU A 59 0.06 0.08 -0.23
C LEU A 59 1.40 0.62 0.26
N TYR A 60 2.49 0.19 -0.35
CA TYR A 60 3.82 0.73 -0.08
C TYR A 60 4.19 1.75 -1.16
N ILE A 61 4.20 3.02 -0.76
CA ILE A 61 4.45 4.18 -1.63
C ILE A 61 5.51 5.10 -1.00
N HIS A 62 6.10 5.98 -1.79
CA HIS A 62 7.13 6.94 -1.38
C HIS A 62 6.73 8.41 -1.64
N PRO A 63 5.54 8.88 -1.24
CA PRO A 63 5.08 10.22 -1.55
C PRO A 63 5.96 11.26 -0.85
N ALA A 64 6.49 12.22 -1.61
CA ALA A 64 7.29 13.32 -1.07
C ALA A 64 7.04 14.60 -1.87
N LYS A 65 6.95 15.75 -1.19
CA LYS A 65 6.91 17.05 -1.87
C LYS A 65 8.23 17.28 -2.63
N ALA A 66 8.14 17.76 -3.86
CA ALA A 66 9.32 18.15 -4.62
C ALA A 66 10.08 19.27 -3.88
N SER A 67 11.38 19.08 -3.70
CA SER A 67 12.30 20.06 -3.11
C SER A 67 13.69 19.89 -3.72
N ASP A 68 14.52 20.93 -3.65
CA ASP A 68 15.88 20.82 -4.19
C ASP A 68 16.73 19.80 -3.43
N ALA A 69 16.50 19.67 -2.12
CA ALA A 69 17.09 18.59 -1.32
C ALA A 69 16.69 17.21 -1.85
N LEU A 70 15.40 16.97 -2.15
CA LEU A 70 14.96 15.69 -2.69
C LEU A 70 15.56 15.40 -4.08
N LYS A 71 15.64 16.43 -4.94
CA LYS A 71 16.28 16.32 -6.27
C LYS A 71 17.74 15.92 -6.19
N GLN A 72 18.45 16.39 -5.16
CA GLN A 72 19.85 16.02 -4.93
C GLN A 72 19.99 14.61 -4.33
N MET A 73 19.03 14.16 -3.51
CA MET A 73 19.09 12.86 -2.84
C MET A 73 18.77 11.67 -3.76
N THR A 74 17.92 11.84 -4.78
CA THR A 74 17.50 10.72 -5.63
C THR A 74 17.07 11.17 -7.02
N SER A 75 17.43 10.40 -8.04
CA SER A 75 16.95 10.59 -9.41
C SER A 75 15.43 10.36 -9.55
N TYR A 76 14.82 9.62 -8.62
CA TYR A 76 13.38 9.31 -8.61
C TYR A 76 12.52 10.37 -7.90
N TRP A 77 13.05 11.57 -7.64
CA TRP A 77 12.32 12.63 -6.94
C TRP A 77 10.98 12.99 -7.60
N HIS A 78 10.92 12.90 -8.93
CA HIS A 78 9.74 13.24 -9.74
C HIS A 78 8.61 12.24 -9.50
N VAL A 79 8.93 10.93 -9.49
CA VAL A 79 7.97 9.86 -9.16
C VAL A 79 7.34 10.09 -7.78
N ARG A 80 8.18 10.38 -6.78
CA ARG A 80 7.72 10.66 -5.40
C ARG A 80 6.84 11.90 -5.31
N ALA A 81 7.13 12.93 -6.11
CA ALA A 81 6.33 14.14 -6.19
C ALA A 81 4.97 13.89 -6.86
N ASP A 82 4.92 13.02 -7.85
CA ASP A 82 3.68 12.65 -8.53
C ASP A 82 2.82 11.75 -7.66
N GLU A 83 3.40 10.79 -6.94
CA GLU A 83 2.71 10.03 -5.89
C GLU A 83 2.11 10.95 -4.82
N TYR A 84 2.89 11.93 -4.34
CA TYR A 84 2.38 12.91 -3.37
C TYR A 84 1.13 13.61 -3.90
N LYS A 85 1.18 14.14 -5.12
CA LYS A 85 0.00 14.81 -5.72
C LYS A 85 -1.17 13.84 -5.90
N LEU A 86 -0.90 12.61 -6.35
CA LEU A 86 -1.92 11.60 -6.59
C LEU A 86 -2.68 11.23 -5.32
N PHE A 87 -1.96 10.94 -4.24
CA PHE A 87 -2.57 10.44 -3.02
C PHE A 87 -3.08 11.54 -2.09
N THR A 88 -2.73 12.82 -2.30
CA THR A 88 -3.27 13.93 -1.49
C THR A 88 -4.31 14.78 -2.20
N ASN A 89 -4.18 14.99 -3.52
CA ASN A 89 -4.91 16.04 -4.23
C ASN A 89 -5.64 15.57 -5.51
N ASP A 90 -5.40 14.37 -6.03
CA ASP A 90 -6.01 13.94 -7.29
C ASP A 90 -7.50 13.61 -7.11
N PRO A 91 -8.40 14.31 -7.82
CA PRO A 91 -9.85 14.13 -7.64
C PRO A 91 -10.33 12.76 -8.13
N LYS A 92 -9.63 12.13 -9.09
CA LYS A 92 -9.99 10.78 -9.56
C LYS A 92 -9.62 9.75 -8.50
N MET A 93 -8.48 9.88 -7.82
CA MET A 93 -8.13 8.99 -6.71
C MET A 93 -9.18 9.04 -5.60
N LEU A 94 -9.59 10.25 -5.19
CA LEU A 94 -10.66 10.44 -4.21
C LEU A 94 -12.00 9.81 -4.67
N ALA A 95 -12.35 9.98 -5.95
CA ALA A 95 -13.55 9.39 -6.53
C ALA A 95 -13.51 7.86 -6.55
N VAL A 96 -12.36 7.26 -6.87
CA VAL A 96 -12.15 5.80 -6.83
C VAL A 96 -12.30 5.28 -5.41
N LEU A 97 -11.65 5.91 -4.42
CA LEU A 97 -11.77 5.50 -3.01
C LEU A 97 -13.24 5.50 -2.57
N LYS A 98 -13.99 6.57 -2.89
CA LYS A 98 -15.42 6.67 -2.57
C LYS A 98 -16.27 5.62 -3.30
N LYS A 99 -16.04 5.45 -4.61
CA LYS A 99 -16.79 4.51 -5.45
C LYS A 99 -16.66 3.06 -4.96
N HIS A 100 -15.48 2.70 -4.47
CA HIS A 100 -15.16 1.35 -4.03
C HIS A 100 -15.28 1.15 -2.51
N ASP A 101 -15.89 2.10 -1.78
CA ASP A 101 -16.01 2.10 -0.30
C ASP A 101 -14.69 1.80 0.42
N VAL A 102 -13.59 2.35 -0.09
CA VAL A 102 -12.26 2.15 0.50
C VAL A 102 -12.12 3.02 1.73
N LYS A 103 -11.94 2.38 2.89
CA LYS A 103 -11.71 3.05 4.17
C LYS A 103 -10.21 3.17 4.43
N LEU A 104 -9.70 4.39 4.46
CA LEU A 104 -8.32 4.65 4.83
C LEU A 104 -8.16 4.45 6.34
N ILE A 105 -7.27 3.54 6.72
CA ILE A 105 -6.91 3.27 8.11
C ILE A 105 -5.41 3.47 8.32
N GLY A 106 -5.03 3.74 9.56
CA GLY A 106 -3.63 3.67 9.99
C GLY A 106 -3.35 2.41 10.81
N TRP A 107 -2.07 2.14 11.08
CA TRP A 107 -1.62 1.01 11.89
C TRP A 107 -2.21 0.94 13.31
N ARG A 108 -2.72 2.06 13.85
CA ARG A 108 -3.39 2.08 15.15
C ARG A 108 -4.60 1.13 15.19
N ALA A 109 -5.42 1.09 14.13
CA ALA A 109 -6.58 0.21 14.07
C ALA A 109 -6.18 -1.27 14.20
N LEU A 110 -5.14 -1.70 13.47
CA LEU A 110 -4.63 -3.08 13.53
C LEU A 110 -3.98 -3.40 14.88
N ARG A 111 -3.26 -2.43 15.45
CA ARG A 111 -2.66 -2.58 16.79
C ARG A 111 -3.73 -2.72 17.87
N ASP A 112 -4.78 -1.91 17.79
CA ASP A 112 -5.84 -1.90 18.79
C ASP A 112 -6.67 -3.20 18.68
N LEU A 113 -6.91 -3.70 17.46
CA LEU A 113 -7.45 -5.05 17.23
C LEU A 113 -6.58 -6.13 17.89
N GLN A 114 -5.27 -6.15 17.60
CA GLN A 114 -4.31 -7.10 18.19
C GLN A 114 -4.31 -7.09 19.73
N ARG A 115 -4.57 -5.93 20.34
CA ARG A 115 -4.60 -5.76 21.80
C ARG A 115 -5.95 -6.07 22.41
N GLY A 116 -7.04 -5.88 21.67
CA GLY A 116 -8.41 -6.17 22.08
C GLY A 116 -8.78 -7.66 21.97
N GLU A 117 -8.03 -8.45 21.20
CA GLU A 117 -8.09 -9.91 21.18
C GLU A 117 -7.39 -10.58 22.37
N ARG A 118 -7.23 -9.86 23.50
CA ARG A 118 -6.70 -10.40 24.76
C ARG A 118 -7.78 -10.59 25.81
#